data_AF-A0A497KXU6-F1
#
_entry.id   AF-A0A497KXU6-F1
#
_cell.length_a   1.000
_cell.length_b   1.000
_cell.length_c   1.000
_cell.angle_alpha   90.00
_cell.angle_beta   90.00
_cell.angle_gamma   90.00
#
_symmetry.space_group_name_H-M   'P 1'
#
loop_
_entity.id
_entity.type
_entity.pdbx_description
1 polymer ?
#
loop_
_entity_poly.entity_id
_entity_poly.type
_entity_poly.pdbx_seq_one_letter_code
_entity_poly.pdbx_strand_id
1 'polypeptide(L)' 'MVDEKELAELQKYLADEDYKQLLSFCLEPKGYNEIRKLKVKQSKLFQMLKDLKLVKALEFADGKYYAADFVKEFLK' A
#
# COMPACT_ATOMS: atom_id res chain seq x y z
N MET A 1 6.39 -7.85 -15.72
CA MET A 1 6.39 -9.12 -14.96
C MET A 1 6.53 -8.72 -13.50
N VAL A 2 5.52 -9.00 -12.67
CA VAL A 2 5.66 -8.84 -11.22
C VAL A 2 6.39 -10.09 -10.74
N ASP A 3 7.52 -9.92 -10.07
CA ASP A 3 8.35 -11.04 -9.61
C ASP A 3 7.58 -11.81 -8.52
N GLU A 4 7.63 -13.16 -8.54
CA GLU A 4 6.97 -14.01 -7.52
C GLU A 4 7.35 -13.62 -6.08
N LYS A 5 8.56 -13.07 -5.89
CA LYS A 5 9.02 -12.53 -4.61
C LYS A 5 8.20 -11.33 -4.13
N GLU A 6 7.85 -10.40 -5.03
CA GLU A 6 7.06 -9.21 -4.70
C GLU A 6 5.65 -9.61 -4.23
N LEU A 7 5.06 -10.62 -4.87
CA LEU A 7 3.76 -11.17 -4.47
C LEU A 7 3.80 -11.87 -3.11
N ALA A 8 4.86 -12.63 -2.84
CA ALA A 8 5.05 -13.29 -1.56
C ALA A 8 5.25 -12.28 -0.40
N GLU A 9 6.01 -11.21 -0.65
CA GLU A 9 6.17 -10.11 0.30
C GLU A 9 4.85 -9.36 0.50
N LEU A 10 4.12 -9.06 -0.58
CA LEU A 10 2.79 -8.45 -0.50
C LEU A 10 1.83 -9.28 0.36
N GLN A 11 1.79 -10.61 0.19
CA GLN A 11 0.97 -11.48 1.05
C GLN A 11 1.36 -11.39 2.52
N LYS A 12 2.65 -11.32 2.84
CA LYS A 12 3.09 -11.11 4.23
C LYS A 12 2.61 -9.76 4.77
N TYR A 13 2.69 -8.70 3.97
CA TYR A 13 2.20 -7.39 4.38
C TYR A 13 0.68 -7.38 4.54
N LEU A 14 -0.07 -8.03 3.64
CA LEU A 14 -1.53 -8.16 3.71
C LEU A 14 -2.02 -9.00 4.92
N ALA A 15 -1.13 -9.74 5.58
CA ALA A 15 -1.43 -10.39 6.85
C ALA A 15 -1.53 -9.38 8.01
N ASP A 16 -0.89 -8.21 7.90
CA ASP A 16 -1.06 -7.09 8.84
C ASP A 16 -2.31 -6.28 8.44
N GLU A 17 -3.22 -6.06 9.39
CA GLU A 17 -4.44 -5.29 9.14
C GLU A 17 -4.16 -3.84 8.72
N ASP A 18 -3.12 -3.22 9.25
CA ASP A 18 -2.75 -1.83 8.93
C ASP A 18 -2.36 -1.68 7.45
N TYR A 19 -1.59 -2.63 6.90
CA TYR A 19 -1.19 -2.63 5.49
C TYR A 19 -2.39 -2.84 4.58
N LYS A 20 -3.27 -3.76 4.96
CA LYS A 20 -4.50 -4.06 4.23
C LYS A 20 -5.44 -2.86 4.23
N GLN A 21 -5.59 -2.18 5.37
CA GLN A 21 -6.31 -0.91 5.46
C GLN A 21 -5.67 0.16 4.58
N LEU A 22 -4.35 0.35 4.64
CA LEU A 22 -3.65 1.37 3.86
C LEU A 22 -3.78 1.14 2.36
N LEU A 23 -3.60 -0.10 1.89
CA LEU A 23 -3.78 -0.48 0.49
C LEU A 23 -5.23 -0.30 0.04
N SER A 24 -6.20 -0.72 0.86
CA SER A 24 -7.62 -0.52 0.57
C SER A 24 -7.96 0.98 0.51
N PHE A 25 -7.38 1.79 1.39
CA PHE A 25 -7.52 3.25 1.37
C PHE A 25 -6.91 3.87 0.12
N CYS A 26 -5.79 3.34 -0.34
CA CYS A 26 -5.10 3.76 -1.57
C CYS A 26 -5.70 3.13 -2.83
N LEU A 27 -6.73 2.28 -2.78
CA LEU A 27 -7.44 1.84 -4.00
C LEU A 27 -7.97 3.04 -4.80
N GLU A 28 -8.30 4.11 -4.09
CA GLU A 28 -8.54 5.42 -4.65
C GLU A 28 -7.31 6.32 -4.49
N PRO A 29 -7.08 7.28 -5.39
CA PRO A 29 -5.98 8.21 -5.27
C PRO A 29 -6.15 9.09 -4.03
N LYS A 30 -5.38 8.81 -2.97
CA LYS A 30 -5.41 9.55 -1.71
C LYS A 30 -4.16 10.39 -1.52
N GLY A 31 -4.35 11.61 -1.04
CA GLY A 31 -3.24 12.47 -0.63
C GLY A 31 -2.59 12.00 0.66
N TYR A 32 -1.33 12.35 0.87
CA TYR A 32 -0.62 12.05 2.13
C TYR A 32 -1.36 12.53 3.39
N ASN A 33 -2.06 13.67 3.31
CA ASN A 33 -2.87 14.19 4.42
C ASN A 33 -4.07 13.30 4.76
N GLU A 34 -4.68 12.63 3.77
CA GLU A 34 -5.77 11.68 4.00
C GLU A 34 -5.23 10.41 4.66
N ILE A 35 -4.11 9.90 4.16
CA ILE A 35 -3.44 8.73 4.72
C ILE A 35 -3.00 9.00 6.17
N ARG A 36 -2.52 10.22 6.47
CA ARG A 36 -2.21 10.66 7.83
C ARG A 36 -3.41 10.67 8.79
N LYS A 37 -4.66 10.65 8.29
CA LYS A 37 -5.84 10.50 9.15
C LYS A 37 -6.04 9.07 9.64
N LEU A 38 -5.41 8.08 9.00
CA LEU A 38 -5.30 6.75 9.59
C LEU A 38 -4.55 6.92 10.92
N LYS A 39 -5.07 6.35 12.01
CA LYS A 39 -4.46 6.42 13.36
C LYS A 39 -3.17 5.57 13.47
N VAL A 40 -2.37 5.55 12.41
CA VAL A 40 -1.12 4.81 12.29
C VAL A 40 0.02 5.77 12.63
N LYS A 41 0.99 5.29 13.42
CA LYS A 41 2.20 6.07 13.70
C LYS A 41 2.89 6.45 12.40
N GLN A 42 3.29 7.72 12.28
CA GLN A 42 3.91 8.26 11.07
C GLN A 42 5.14 7.45 10.61
N SER A 43 5.93 6.92 11.56
CA SER A 43 7.06 6.03 11.25
C SER A 43 6.63 4.71 10.63
N LYS A 44 5.57 4.07 11.16
CA LYS A 44 5.01 2.81 10.62
C LYS A 44 4.37 3.07 9.25
N LEU A 45 3.68 4.19 9.09
CA LEU A 45 3.09 4.62 7.82
C LEU A 45 4.14 4.79 6.71
N PHE A 46 5.25 5.46 7.03
CA PHE A 46 6.33 5.67 6.06
C PHE A 46 7.00 4.35 5.68
N GLN A 47 7.15 3.45 6.65
CA GLN A 47 7.64 2.09 6.41
C GLN A 47 6.69 1.35 5.46
N MET A 48 5.39 1.33 5.75
CA MET A 48 4.37 0.72 4.91
C MET A 48 4.38 1.23 3.48
N LEU A 49 4.40 2.55 3.29
CA LEU A 49 4.47 3.15 1.95
C LEU A 49 5.74 2.72 1.20
N LYS A 50 6.87 2.57 1.91
CA LYS A 50 8.14 2.13 1.32
C LYS A 50 8.12 0.65 0.97
N ASP A 51 7.66 -0.20 1.88
CA ASP A 51 7.49 -1.65 1.70
C ASP A 51 6.55 -1.95 0.53
N LEU A 52 5.39 -1.29 0.48
CA LEU A 52 4.42 -1.44 -0.62
C LEU A 52 4.96 -0.92 -1.96
N LYS A 53 5.75 0.16 -1.93
CA LYS A 53 6.42 0.66 -3.14
C LYS A 53 7.51 -0.29 -3.63
N LEU A 54 8.21 -0.96 -2.71
CA LEU A 54 9.24 -1.96 -3.02
C LEU A 54 8.66 -3.14 -3.79
N VAL A 55 7.46 -3.59 -3.41
CA VAL A 55 6.76 -4.70 -4.09
C VAL A 55 5.87 -4.23 -5.25
N LYS A 56 6.04 -2.97 -5.70
CA LYS A 56 5.21 -2.30 -6.72
C LYS A 56 3.70 -2.30 -6.43
N ALA A 57 3.27 -2.57 -5.20
CA ALA A 57 1.87 -2.60 -4.80
C ALA A 57 1.27 -1.19 -4.65
N LEU A 58 2.13 -0.19 -4.48
CA LEU A 58 1.71 1.19 -4.29
C LEU A 58 2.54 2.12 -5.16
N GLU A 59 1.82 2.95 -5.90
CA GLU A 59 2.37 3.96 -6.77
C GLU A 59 2.07 5.35 -6.22
N PHE A 60 2.92 6.31 -6.59
CA PHE A 60 2.76 7.71 -6.21
C PHE A 60 2.88 8.58 -7.45
N ALA A 61 1.78 9.25 -7.80
CA ALA A 61 1.70 10.19 -8.91
C ALA A 61 0.76 11.34 -8.53
N ASP A 62 1.03 12.53 -9.08
CA ASP A 62 0.22 13.73 -8.87
C ASP A 62 0.04 14.09 -7.37
N GLY A 63 1.05 13.81 -6.54
CA GLY A 63 0.98 14.07 -5.09
C GLY A 63 0.06 13.11 -4.32
N LYS A 64 -0.43 12.06 -4.97
CA LYS A 64 -1.36 11.07 -4.40
C LYS A 64 -0.78 9.67 -4.49
N TYR A 65 -1.15 8.84 -3.54
CA TYR A 65 -0.84 7.42 -3.53
C TYR A 65 -2.03 6.64 -4.08
N TYR A 66 -1.74 5.66 -4.93
CA TYR A 66 -2.74 4.74 -5.44
C TYR A 66 -2.18 3.30 -5.42
N ALA A 67 -3.06 2.35 -5.13
CA ALA A 67 -2.75 0.93 -5.15
C ALA A 67 -2.66 0.46 -6.60
N ALA A 68 -1.66 -0.37 -6.89
CA ALA A 68 -1.48 -0.94 -8.20
C ALA A 68 -2.64 -1.90 -8.53
N ASP A 69 -2.91 -2.07 -9.83
CA ASP A 69 -4.10 -2.79 -10.29
C ASP A 69 -4.13 -4.25 -9.82
N PHE A 70 -2.97 -4.92 -9.82
CA PHE A 70 -2.86 -6.30 -9.32
C PHE A 70 -3.18 -6.43 -7.83
N VAL A 71 -2.96 -5.38 -7.03
CA VAL A 71 -3.28 -5.40 -5.59
C VAL A 71 -4.79 -5.46 -5.36
N LYS A 72 -5.58 -4.93 -6.29
CA LYS A 72 -7.03 -5.04 -6.27
C LYS A 72 -7.48 -6.50 -6.32
N GLU A 73 -6.72 -7.35 -7.00
CA GLU A 73 -6.99 -8.80 -7.05
C GLU A 73 -6.70 -9.48 -5.70
N PHE A 74 -5.76 -8.97 -4.91
CA PHE A 74 -5.43 -9.50 -3.58
C PHE A 74 -6.31 -8.96 -2.44
N LEU A 75 -6.98 -7.83 -2.67
CA LEU A 75 -7.92 -7.23 -1.71
C LEU A 75 -9.37 -7.71 -1.87
N LYS A 76 -9.63 -8.58 -2.85
CA LYS A 76 -10.95 -9.15 -3.16
C LYS A 76 -11.29 -10.32 -2.25
#